data_AF-F6UX20-F1
#
_entry.id   AF-F6UX20-F1
#
_cell.length_a   1.000
_cell.length_b   1.000
_cell.length_c   1.000
_cell.angle_alpha   90.00
_cell.angle_beta   90.00
_cell.angle_gamma   90.00
#
_symmetry.space_group_name_H-M   'P 1'
#
loop_
_entity.id
_entity.type
_entity.pdbx_description
1 polymer ?
#
loop_
_entity_poly.entity_id
_entity_poly.type
_entity_poly.pdbx_seq_one_letter_code
_entity_poly.pdbx_strand_id
1 'polypeptide(L)'
;MYNKLLTNVHLLFYAAAVVRISTASTVLTGNATSTFQATITECLNVRGQVITNRKFELQCCQLFSNRYKLYWFREGNYLTEALETLKTWRCPEFEEDCTQRIYGFTEFTQRVYDRACNRTLFESACLPTVFRVLSDAGVNVTDQNWRHALRNVQLEMHALQYPCIQVALYDAVSAARQSSYGFYHETVHLHTPFCHFVWVGFDAETTVQHSIFPWLFLRTDKSRTSQDVYKASIAMADLIVG
;
A
#
# COMPACT_ATOMS: atom_id res chain seq x y z
N MET A 1 -48.25 -34.73 -27.03
CA MET A 1 -47.80 -33.41 -27.52
C MET A 1 -46.31 -33.28 -27.17
N TYR A 2 -45.48 -33.16 -28.21
CA TYR A 2 -44.11 -32.60 -28.30
C TYR A 2 -43.25 -32.61 -27.01
N ASN A 3 -42.12 -33.31 -26.87
CA ASN A 3 -41.02 -33.69 -27.76
C ASN A 3 -40.27 -32.50 -28.42
N LYS A 4 -38.94 -32.47 -28.22
CA LYS A 4 -37.89 -31.61 -28.82
C LYS A 4 -37.66 -30.22 -28.21
N LEU A 5 -36.53 -30.09 -27.49
CA LEU A 5 -35.38 -29.25 -27.89
C LEU A 5 -34.18 -29.51 -26.96
N LEU A 6 -33.63 -30.72 -27.06
CA LEU A 6 -32.21 -31.01 -26.85
C LEU A 6 -31.65 -31.31 -28.25
N THR A 7 -30.83 -30.43 -28.80
CA THR A 7 -29.70 -30.75 -29.71
C THR A 7 -29.08 -29.48 -30.29
N ASN A 8 -27.76 -29.59 -30.52
CA ASN A 8 -26.91 -28.80 -31.41
C ASN A 8 -26.32 -27.50 -30.83
N VAL A 9 -25.02 -27.20 -30.93
CA VAL A 9 -23.97 -27.81 -31.78
C VAL A 9 -22.59 -27.33 -31.30
N HIS A 10 -21.69 -28.30 -31.17
CA HIS A 10 -20.25 -28.33 -31.47
C HIS A 10 -19.32 -27.12 -31.27
N LEU A 11 -18.21 -27.43 -30.58
CA LEU A 11 -16.83 -27.28 -31.06
C LEU A 11 -16.58 -26.12 -32.02
N LEU A 12 -16.04 -25.03 -31.51
CA LEU A 12 -15.28 -24.09 -32.34
C LEU A 12 -13.80 -24.43 -32.27
N PHE A 13 -13.36 -24.89 -33.44
CA PHE A 13 -12.03 -25.27 -33.85
C PHE A 13 -11.06 -24.08 -33.76
N TYR A 14 -9.89 -24.33 -33.17
CA TYR A 14 -8.67 -23.61 -33.53
C TYR A 14 -8.22 -24.11 -34.90
N ALA A 15 -8.18 -23.22 -35.90
CA ALA A 15 -7.61 -23.51 -37.21
C ALA A 15 -6.60 -22.42 -37.62
N ALA A 16 -5.35 -22.87 -37.69
CA ALA A 16 -4.30 -22.52 -38.65
C ALA A 16 -3.90 -21.05 -38.88
N ALA A 17 -2.68 -20.74 -38.44
CA ALA A 17 -1.67 -20.17 -39.33
C ALA A 17 -0.38 -20.98 -39.18
N VAL A 18 -0.27 -22.07 -39.95
CA VAL A 18 0.99 -22.79 -40.14
C VAL A 18 1.76 -22.06 -41.23
N VAL A 19 2.71 -21.22 -40.84
CA VAL A 19 3.78 -20.79 -41.75
C VAL A 19 4.86 -21.86 -41.70
N ARG A 20 4.84 -22.78 -42.69
CA ARG A 20 5.96 -23.69 -42.95
C ARG A 20 7.07 -22.88 -43.61
N ILE A 21 8.12 -22.57 -42.86
CA ILE A 21 9.45 -22.37 -43.43
C ILE A 21 10.25 -23.62 -43.11
N SER A 22 10.44 -24.46 -44.12
CA SER A 22 11.40 -25.55 -44.09
C SER A 22 12.80 -24.97 -44.31
N THR A 23 13.59 -24.91 -43.24
CA THR A 23 15.04 -24.84 -43.38
C THR A 23 15.64 -25.91 -42.48
N ALA A 24 16.17 -26.96 -43.11
CA ALA A 24 17.09 -27.87 -42.47
C ALA A 24 18.25 -27.06 -41.88
N SER A 25 18.55 -27.23 -40.60
CA SER A 25 19.81 -26.83 -40.00
C SER A 25 20.05 -27.64 -38.75
N THR A 26 21.03 -28.54 -38.88
CA THR A 26 22.04 -28.92 -37.87
C THR A 26 21.63 -28.96 -36.40
N VAL A 27 21.79 -30.15 -35.81
CA VAL A 27 21.92 -30.36 -34.37
C VAL A 27 22.97 -29.39 -33.81
N LEU A 28 22.50 -28.37 -33.09
CA LEU A 28 23.28 -27.68 -32.07
C LEU A 28 22.70 -28.14 -30.75
N THR A 29 23.44 -28.99 -30.04
CA THR A 29 23.27 -29.18 -28.59
C THR A 29 23.68 -27.88 -27.90
N GLY A 30 22.82 -26.87 -28.02
CA GLY A 30 22.89 -25.65 -27.22
C GLY A 30 22.38 -25.97 -25.83
N ASN A 31 23.19 -25.75 -24.80
CA ASN A 31 22.74 -25.69 -23.43
C ASN A 31 21.51 -24.77 -23.36
N ALA A 32 20.33 -25.35 -23.21
CA ALA A 32 19.10 -24.62 -22.94
C ALA A 32 19.23 -23.99 -21.56
N THR A 33 19.85 -22.81 -21.51
CA THR A 33 19.73 -21.93 -20.36
C THR A 33 18.29 -21.44 -20.36
N SER A 34 17.42 -22.19 -19.67
CA SER A 34 16.08 -21.74 -19.32
C SER A 34 16.19 -20.33 -18.74
N THR A 35 15.77 -19.32 -19.51
CA THR A 35 15.64 -17.96 -19.02
C THR A 35 14.41 -17.93 -18.13
N PHE A 36 14.62 -18.26 -16.86
CA PHE A 36 13.61 -18.05 -15.84
C PHE A 36 13.16 -16.58 -15.87
N GLN A 37 11.84 -16.39 -16.01
CA GLN A 37 11.18 -15.09 -16.05
C GLN A 37 10.12 -15.09 -14.95
N ALA A 38 10.34 -14.26 -13.94
CA ALA A 38 9.40 -14.08 -12.83
C ALA A 38 8.04 -13.59 -13.32
N THR A 39 6.98 -14.07 -12.70
CA THR A 39 5.65 -13.48 -12.81
C THR A 39 5.39 -12.54 -11.62
N ILE A 40 4.49 -11.57 -11.81
CA ILE A 40 4.12 -10.67 -10.71
C ILE A 40 3.50 -11.44 -9.53
N THR A 41 2.75 -12.51 -9.78
CA THR A 41 2.15 -13.35 -8.74
C THR A 41 3.22 -14.01 -7.87
N GLU A 42 4.27 -14.55 -8.50
CA GLU A 42 5.40 -15.13 -7.76
C GLU A 42 6.10 -14.08 -6.88
N CYS A 43 6.33 -12.87 -7.40
CA CYS A 43 6.91 -11.78 -6.63
C CYS A 43 6.01 -11.36 -5.46
N LEU A 44 4.70 -11.27 -5.66
CA LEU A 44 3.75 -10.91 -4.60
C LEU A 44 3.70 -11.94 -3.46
N ASN A 45 3.94 -13.22 -3.76
CA ASN A 45 3.96 -14.32 -2.78
C ASN A 45 5.19 -14.30 -1.87
N VAL A 46 6.29 -13.68 -2.31
CA VAL A 46 7.54 -13.57 -1.53
C VAL A 46 7.73 -12.17 -0.92
N ARG A 47 6.68 -11.34 -0.88
CA ARG A 47 6.70 -10.03 -0.22
C ARG A 47 7.02 -10.17 1.27
N GLY A 48 7.85 -9.28 1.78
CA GLY A 48 8.34 -9.33 3.15
C GLY A 48 9.39 -10.41 3.42
N GLN A 49 9.77 -11.20 2.41
CA GLN A 49 10.82 -12.20 2.53
C GLN A 49 12.08 -11.72 1.81
N VAL A 50 13.23 -12.17 2.29
CA VAL A 50 14.52 -11.92 1.63
C VAL A 50 14.65 -12.89 0.45
N ILE A 51 14.89 -12.34 -0.75
CA ILE A 51 15.14 -13.14 -1.95
C ILE A 51 16.65 -13.37 -2.08
N THR A 52 17.09 -14.62 -2.10
CA THR A 52 18.53 -14.93 -2.18
C THR A 52 19.07 -14.93 -3.60
N ASN A 53 18.22 -15.20 -4.60
CA ASN A 53 18.60 -15.19 -6.01
C ASN A 53 18.53 -13.76 -6.58
N ARG A 54 19.69 -13.13 -6.78
CA ARG A 54 19.76 -11.74 -7.28
C ARG A 54 19.09 -11.52 -8.64
N LYS A 55 19.10 -12.50 -9.55
CA LYS A 55 18.44 -12.37 -10.85
C LYS A 55 16.92 -12.35 -10.68
N PHE A 56 16.38 -13.22 -9.83
CA PHE A 56 14.95 -13.23 -9.51
C PHE A 56 14.53 -11.97 -8.75
N GLU A 57 15.33 -11.57 -7.76
CA GLU A 57 15.12 -10.35 -6.97
C GLU A 57 14.99 -9.11 -7.87
N LEU A 58 15.93 -8.91 -8.79
CA LEU A 58 15.89 -7.76 -9.72
C LEU A 58 14.67 -7.78 -10.64
N GLN A 59 14.26 -8.96 -11.14
CA GLN A 59 13.03 -9.08 -11.92
C GLN A 59 11.80 -8.70 -11.07
N CYS A 60 11.76 -9.14 -9.81
CA CYS A 60 10.68 -8.80 -8.89
C CYS A 60 10.66 -7.32 -8.52
N CYS A 61 11.82 -6.68 -8.32
CA CYS A 61 11.93 -5.24 -8.10
C CYS A 61 11.27 -4.44 -9.22
N GLN A 62 11.63 -4.74 -10.48
CA GLN A 62 11.08 -4.04 -11.64
C GLN A 62 9.57 -4.27 -11.79
N LEU A 63 9.12 -5.52 -11.71
CA LEU A 63 7.70 -5.86 -11.85
C LEU A 63 6.85 -5.24 -10.74
N PHE A 64 7.35 -5.29 -9.49
CA PHE A 64 6.66 -4.75 -8.34
C PHE A 64 6.60 -3.21 -8.37
N SER A 65 7.72 -2.54 -8.62
CA SER A 65 7.78 -1.07 -8.73
C SER A 65 6.86 -0.56 -9.84
N ASN A 66 6.92 -1.16 -11.04
CA ASN A 66 6.05 -0.78 -12.15
C ASN A 66 4.57 -1.00 -11.83
N ARG A 67 4.22 -2.12 -11.19
CA ARG A 67 2.85 -2.38 -10.77
C ARG A 67 2.38 -1.35 -9.73
N TYR A 68 3.21 -1.05 -8.73
CA TYR A 68 2.86 -0.07 -7.71
C TYR A 68 2.62 1.31 -8.34
N LYS A 69 3.51 1.75 -9.23
CA LYS A 69 3.37 3.03 -9.96
C LYS A 69 2.04 3.16 -10.73
N LEU A 70 1.50 2.05 -11.25
CA LEU A 70 0.23 2.02 -11.97
C LEU A 70 -1.00 1.93 -11.05
N TYR A 71 -0.87 1.37 -9.86
CA TYR A 71 -2.01 0.99 -9.02
C TYR A 71 -1.93 1.48 -7.57
N TRP A 72 -1.04 2.41 -7.24
CA TRP A 72 -0.86 2.97 -5.90
C TRP A 72 -2.16 3.52 -5.27
N PHE A 73 -3.08 4.02 -6.11
CA PHE A 73 -4.35 4.59 -5.67
C PHE A 73 -5.42 3.53 -5.35
N ARG A 74 -5.18 2.25 -5.66
CA ARG A 74 -6.13 1.18 -5.40
C ARG A 74 -5.96 0.62 -4.00
N GLU A 75 -7.07 0.32 -3.34
CA GLU A 75 -7.10 -0.38 -2.06
C GLU A 75 -6.23 -1.64 -2.08
N GLY A 76 -5.52 -1.88 -0.96
CA GLY A 76 -4.57 -2.98 -0.82
C GLY A 76 -3.18 -2.73 -1.41
N ASN A 77 -2.90 -1.57 -2.02
CA ASN A 77 -1.56 -1.17 -2.47
C ASN A 77 -1.02 -0.06 -1.56
N TYR A 78 -0.45 -0.45 -0.41
CA TYR A 78 0.00 0.46 0.63
C TYR A 78 1.41 0.97 0.38
N LEU A 79 1.65 2.27 0.60
CA LEU A 79 2.97 2.88 0.44
C LEU A 79 3.98 2.33 1.45
N THR A 80 3.55 2.13 2.69
CA THR A 80 4.37 1.51 3.76
C THR A 80 4.88 0.13 3.33
N GLU A 81 3.99 -0.74 2.83
CA GLU A 81 4.37 -2.08 2.35
C GLU A 81 5.24 -2.01 1.09
N ALA A 82 4.95 -1.08 0.17
CA ALA A 82 5.73 -0.94 -1.06
C ALA A 82 7.18 -0.56 -0.75
N LEU A 83 7.39 0.47 0.07
CA LEU A 83 8.73 0.91 0.47
C LEU A 83 9.46 -0.17 1.29
N GLU A 84 8.77 -0.87 2.19
CA GLU A 84 9.38 -1.98 2.95
C GLU A 84 9.77 -3.15 2.04
N THR A 85 8.94 -3.48 1.04
CA THR A 85 9.26 -4.51 0.02
C THR A 85 10.51 -4.13 -0.75
N LEU A 86 10.54 -2.92 -1.33
CA LEU A 86 11.67 -2.44 -2.12
C LEU A 86 12.97 -2.41 -1.32
N LYS A 87 12.88 -2.00 -0.05
CA LYS A 87 14.00 -2.01 0.90
C LYS A 87 14.48 -3.43 1.20
N THR A 88 13.57 -4.34 1.53
CA THR A 88 13.87 -5.74 1.91
C THR A 88 14.57 -6.48 0.77
N TRP A 89 14.11 -6.26 -0.47
CA TRP A 89 14.68 -6.85 -1.68
C TRP A 89 15.87 -6.06 -2.26
N ARG A 90 16.35 -5.02 -1.58
CA ARG A 90 17.49 -4.20 -2.03
C ARG A 90 17.33 -3.74 -3.49
N CYS A 91 16.12 -3.27 -3.80
CA CYS A 91 15.75 -2.81 -5.13
C CYS A 91 16.44 -1.47 -5.42
N PRO A 92 17.07 -1.29 -6.60
CA PRO A 92 17.60 0.00 -7.02
C PRO A 92 16.57 1.14 -6.98
N GLU A 93 15.30 0.81 -7.27
CA GLU A 93 14.17 1.73 -7.26
C GLU A 93 13.88 2.32 -5.87
N PHE A 94 14.33 1.68 -4.79
CA PHE A 94 14.15 2.19 -3.43
C PHE A 94 14.86 3.53 -3.22
N GLU A 95 16.11 3.65 -3.68
CA GLU A 95 16.91 4.87 -3.53
C GLU A 95 16.34 6.03 -4.37
N GLU A 96 15.84 5.70 -5.57
CA GLU A 96 15.15 6.66 -6.42
C GLU A 96 13.88 7.19 -5.74
N ASP A 97 13.04 6.29 -5.22
CA ASP A 97 11.81 6.65 -4.50
C ASP A 97 12.12 7.45 -3.23
N CYS A 98 13.19 7.11 -2.49
CA CYS A 98 13.61 7.85 -1.30
C CYS A 98 14.12 9.26 -1.60
N THR A 99 14.71 9.47 -2.78
CA THR A 99 15.20 10.77 -3.24
C THR A 99 14.07 11.64 -3.77
N GLN A 100 13.23 11.08 -4.66
CA GLN A 100 12.18 11.83 -5.33
C GLN A 100 10.94 12.01 -4.47
N ARG A 101 10.63 11.05 -3.60
CA ARG A 101 9.46 11.03 -2.73
C ARG A 101 8.15 11.35 -3.47
N ILE A 102 7.93 10.71 -4.62
CA ILE A 102 6.84 11.02 -5.57
C ILE A 102 5.46 11.01 -4.89
N TYR A 103 5.25 10.13 -3.92
CA TYR A 103 3.98 10.01 -3.20
C TYR A 103 3.89 10.90 -1.95
N GLY A 104 4.91 11.68 -1.63
CA GLY A 104 5.05 12.49 -0.42
C GLY A 104 4.24 13.79 -0.42
N PHE A 105 3.03 13.77 -0.98
CA PHE A 105 2.17 14.94 -1.14
C PHE A 105 1.18 15.14 0.02
N THR A 106 1.19 14.28 1.03
CA THR A 106 0.44 14.46 2.30
C THR A 106 1.38 14.39 3.49
N GLU A 107 1.01 14.97 4.64
CA GLU A 107 1.83 14.84 5.86
C GLU A 107 2.05 13.38 6.25
N PHE A 108 1.04 12.52 6.08
CA PHE A 108 1.14 11.08 6.30
C PHE A 108 2.21 10.43 5.40
N THR A 109 2.11 10.61 4.10
CA THR A 109 3.05 10.00 3.15
C THR A 109 4.47 10.53 3.31
N GLN A 110 4.63 11.80 3.68
CA GLN A 110 5.94 12.36 4.07
C GLN A 110 6.53 11.63 5.27
N ARG A 111 5.73 11.35 6.31
CA ARG A 111 6.19 10.56 7.48
C ARG A 111 6.46 9.10 7.13
N VAL A 112 5.73 8.51 6.19
CA VAL A 112 6.02 7.17 5.66
C VAL A 112 7.40 7.14 4.99
N TYR A 113 7.71 8.14 4.15
CA TYR A 113 9.04 8.27 3.55
C TYR A 113 10.14 8.52 4.58
N ASP A 114 9.91 9.41 5.56
CA ASP A 114 10.85 9.61 6.66
C ASP A 114 11.14 8.27 7.34
N ARG A 115 10.10 7.51 7.69
CA ARG A 115 10.23 6.22 8.37
C ARG A 115 11.03 5.20 7.55
N ALA A 116 10.76 5.09 6.25
CA ALA A 116 11.38 4.10 5.38
C ALA A 116 12.84 4.46 5.03
N CYS A 117 13.08 5.71 4.66
CA CYS A 117 14.31 6.20 4.05
C CYS A 117 15.28 6.82 5.07
N ASN A 118 14.79 7.44 6.15
CA ASN A 118 15.63 8.07 7.17
C ASN A 118 15.01 7.94 8.57
N ARG A 119 15.31 6.82 9.22
CA ARG A 119 14.75 6.47 10.53
C ARG A 119 14.92 7.57 11.58
N THR A 120 16.10 8.20 11.62
CA THR A 120 16.41 9.26 12.59
C THR A 120 15.54 10.50 12.38
N LEU A 121 15.24 10.83 11.12
CA LEU A 121 14.34 11.94 10.80
C LEU A 121 12.91 11.65 11.24
N PHE A 122 12.42 10.43 11.01
CA PHE A 122 11.12 10.02 11.52
C PHE A 122 11.06 10.08 13.05
N GLU A 123 12.05 9.52 13.74
CA GLU A 123 12.04 9.44 15.19
C GLU A 123 12.07 10.83 15.84
N SER A 124 12.97 11.71 15.37
CA SER A 124 13.04 13.09 15.86
C SER A 124 11.78 13.91 15.58
N ALA A 125 11.10 13.68 14.44
CA ALA A 125 9.87 14.39 14.10
C ALA A 125 8.63 13.84 14.82
N CYS A 126 8.56 12.52 15.04
CA CYS A 126 7.32 11.86 15.45
C CYS A 126 7.28 11.33 16.87
N LEU A 127 8.40 10.89 17.46
CA LEU A 127 8.39 10.36 18.83
C LEU A 127 7.89 11.36 19.87
N PRO A 128 8.17 12.68 19.79
CA PRO A 128 7.59 13.65 20.73
C PRO A 128 6.05 13.64 20.73
N THR A 129 5.44 13.47 19.56
CA THR A 129 3.97 13.39 19.44
C THR A 129 3.45 12.07 19.99
N VAL A 130 4.13 10.96 19.68
CA VAL A 130 3.77 9.62 20.19
C VAL A 130 3.84 9.59 21.72
N PHE A 131 4.91 10.13 22.30
CA PHE A 131 5.10 10.11 23.75
C PHE A 131 4.08 10.97 24.47
N ARG A 132 3.75 12.14 23.91
CA ARG A 132 2.68 12.99 24.43
C ARG A 132 1.34 12.24 24.44
N VAL A 133 0.93 11.66 23.31
CA VAL A 133 -0.34 10.92 23.19
C VAL A 133 -0.41 9.75 24.19
N LEU A 134 0.69 9.02 24.36
CA LEU A 134 0.75 7.92 25.31
C LEU A 134 0.69 8.40 26.76
N SER A 135 1.40 9.49 27.08
CA SER A 135 1.36 10.10 28.40
C SER A 135 -0.03 10.65 28.74
N ASP A 136 -0.72 11.26 27.77
CA ASP A 136 -2.09 11.77 27.93
C ASP A 136 -3.08 10.63 28.20
N ALA A 137 -2.81 9.43 27.64
CA ALA A 137 -3.54 8.20 27.93
C ALA A 137 -3.12 7.52 29.26
N GLY A 138 -2.27 8.15 30.07
CA GLY A 138 -1.81 7.63 31.36
C GLY A 138 -0.76 6.52 31.26
N VAL A 139 -0.11 6.35 30.11
CA VAL A 139 0.90 5.30 29.88
C VAL A 139 2.31 5.84 30.11
N ASN A 140 3.08 5.17 30.98
CA ASN A 140 4.48 5.52 31.20
C ASN A 140 5.36 5.03 30.03
N VAL A 141 5.80 5.98 29.19
CA VAL A 141 6.49 5.71 27.93
C VAL A 141 7.98 6.05 27.99
N THR A 142 8.77 5.23 27.31
CA THR A 142 10.23 5.34 27.13
C THR A 142 10.58 4.98 25.68
N ASP A 143 11.79 5.31 25.25
CA ASP A 143 12.29 4.97 23.90
C ASP A 143 12.26 3.46 23.59
N GLN A 144 12.32 2.62 24.62
CA GLN A 144 12.36 1.16 24.46
C GLN A 144 10.97 0.53 24.40
N ASN A 145 9.97 1.11 25.08
CA ASN A 145 8.66 0.47 25.27
C ASN A 145 7.53 1.11 24.44
N TRP A 146 7.75 2.25 23.78
CA TRP A 146 6.67 3.01 23.13
C TRP A 146 5.91 2.21 22.08
N ARG A 147 6.58 1.35 21.30
CA ARG A 147 5.92 0.49 20.29
C ARG A 147 4.93 -0.47 20.95
N HIS A 148 5.35 -1.10 22.04
CA HIS A 148 4.50 -2.01 22.80
C HIS A 148 3.36 -1.25 23.50
N ALA A 149 3.64 -0.08 24.07
CA ALA A 149 2.65 0.78 24.68
C ALA A 149 1.58 1.23 23.66
N LEU A 150 2.01 1.71 22.50
CA LEU A 150 1.13 2.23 21.45
C LEU A 150 0.18 1.17 20.89
N ARG A 151 0.63 -0.08 20.79
CA ARG A 151 -0.21 -1.18 20.33
C ARG A 151 -1.32 -1.55 21.33
N ASN A 152 -1.06 -1.40 22.63
CA ASN A 152 -1.95 -1.92 23.68
C ASN A 152 -2.83 -0.83 24.32
N VAL A 153 -2.62 0.44 23.97
CA VAL A 153 -3.45 1.55 24.44
C VAL A 153 -4.64 1.73 23.52
N GLN A 154 -5.81 2.00 24.11
CA GLN A 154 -6.96 2.42 23.32
C GLN A 154 -6.80 3.90 22.97
N LEU A 155 -6.53 4.20 21.70
CA LEU A 155 -6.37 5.57 21.23
C LEU A 155 -7.71 6.24 20.99
N GLU A 156 -7.83 7.49 21.43
CA GLU A 156 -8.94 8.34 21.07
C GLU A 156 -8.87 8.79 19.59
N MET A 157 -10.03 9.05 18.99
CA MET A 157 -10.14 9.48 17.60
C MET A 157 -9.31 10.74 17.27
N HIS A 158 -9.17 11.66 18.22
CA HIS A 158 -8.37 12.87 18.01
C HIS A 158 -6.87 12.53 17.85
N ALA A 159 -6.37 11.52 18.56
CA ALA A 159 -4.98 11.08 18.48
C ALA A 159 -4.69 10.41 17.12
N LEU A 160 -5.66 9.66 16.60
CA LEU A 160 -5.58 9.01 15.30
C LEU A 160 -5.50 10.00 14.12
N GLN A 161 -5.83 11.27 14.33
CA GLN A 161 -5.68 12.31 13.30
C GLN A 161 -4.22 12.75 13.11
N TYR A 162 -3.29 12.37 13.98
CA TYR A 162 -1.88 12.73 13.84
C TYR A 162 -1.15 11.77 12.87
N PRO A 163 -0.56 12.27 11.76
CA PRO A 163 0.25 11.47 10.84
C PRO A 163 1.35 10.67 11.54
N CYS A 164 1.97 11.26 12.56
CA CYS A 164 2.98 10.58 13.35
C CYS A 164 2.44 9.37 14.12
N ILE A 165 1.22 9.44 14.64
CA ILE A 165 0.56 8.30 15.30
C ILE A 165 0.24 7.22 14.26
N GLN A 166 -0.33 7.61 13.12
CA GLN A 166 -0.66 6.69 12.03
C GLN A 166 0.56 5.88 11.55
N VAL A 167 1.70 6.52 11.32
CA VAL A 167 2.94 5.84 10.91
C VAL A 167 3.59 5.08 12.08
N ALA A 168 3.48 5.57 13.31
CA ALA A 168 3.97 4.86 14.50
C ALA A 168 3.17 3.56 14.79
N LEU A 169 1.88 3.52 14.45
CA LEU A 169 1.07 2.29 14.51
C LEU A 169 1.60 1.22 13.55
N TYR A 170 1.98 1.61 12.33
CA TYR A 170 2.66 0.70 11.40
C TYR A 170 3.92 0.10 12.04
N ASP A 171 4.80 0.94 12.58
CA ASP A 171 6.02 0.49 13.28
C ASP A 171 5.74 -0.46 14.44
N ALA A 172 4.72 -0.17 15.26
CA ALA A 172 4.34 -1.00 16.38
C ALA A 172 3.89 -2.39 15.94
N VAL A 173 3.12 -2.47 14.85
CA VAL A 173 2.69 -3.72 14.23
C VAL A 173 3.87 -4.47 13.60
N SER A 174 4.69 -3.78 12.80
CA SER A 174 5.88 -4.35 12.14
C SER A 174 6.91 -4.88 13.14
N ALA A 175 7.03 -4.29 14.33
CA ALA A 175 7.96 -4.76 15.36
C ALA A 175 7.43 -5.98 16.12
N ALA A 176 6.12 -6.07 16.31
CA ALA A 176 5.49 -7.18 17.05
C ALA A 176 5.35 -8.46 16.21
N ARG A 177 5.48 -8.37 14.89
CA ARG A 177 5.23 -9.46 13.95
C ARG A 177 6.39 -9.56 12.96
N GLN A 178 6.65 -10.76 12.43
CA GLN A 178 7.65 -10.94 11.37
C GLN A 178 7.26 -10.21 10.06
N SER A 179 6.01 -9.74 9.96
CA SER A 179 5.45 -9.05 8.80
C SER A 179 4.29 -8.15 9.24
N SER A 180 4.21 -6.95 8.66
CA SER A 180 3.05 -6.04 8.80
C SER A 180 1.92 -6.32 7.81
N TYR A 181 2.14 -7.25 6.87
CA TYR A 181 1.21 -7.49 5.76
C TYR A 181 -0.16 -7.94 6.29
N GLY A 182 -1.19 -7.19 5.95
CA GLY A 182 -2.58 -7.45 6.38
C GLY A 182 -2.90 -7.08 7.83
N PHE A 183 -1.98 -6.43 8.56
CA PHE A 183 -2.23 -5.91 9.91
C PHE A 183 -2.17 -4.39 10.00
N TYR A 184 -1.85 -3.74 8.88
CA TYR A 184 -1.91 -2.31 8.70
C TYR A 184 -2.58 -2.01 7.36
N HIS A 185 -3.43 -1.01 7.35
CA HIS A 185 -4.26 -0.63 6.22
C HIS A 185 -4.07 0.85 5.95
N GLU A 186 -3.82 1.18 4.69
CA GLU A 186 -3.86 2.56 4.22
C GLU A 186 -5.11 2.80 3.39
N THR A 187 -5.60 4.03 3.46
CA THR A 187 -6.73 4.47 2.67
C THR A 187 -6.37 5.79 2.01
N VAL A 188 -6.65 5.87 0.71
CA VAL A 188 -6.37 7.04 -0.11
C VAL A 188 -7.63 7.51 -0.83
N HIS A 189 -7.95 8.79 -0.67
CA HIS A 189 -9.12 9.41 -1.29
C HIS A 189 -8.76 10.78 -1.84
N LEU A 190 -9.18 11.04 -3.08
CA LEU A 190 -9.24 12.38 -3.63
C LEU A 190 -10.54 13.03 -3.16
N HIS A 191 -10.44 14.11 -2.41
CA HIS A 191 -11.60 14.87 -1.99
C HIS A 191 -11.83 16.02 -2.98
N THR A 192 -12.80 15.82 -3.86
CA THR A 192 -13.08 16.65 -5.04
C THR A 192 -13.51 18.10 -4.76
N PRO A 193 -14.23 18.48 -3.68
CA PRO A 193 -14.58 19.88 -3.48
C PRO A 193 -13.41 20.75 -2.99
N PHE A 194 -12.32 20.14 -2.48
CA PHE A 194 -11.15 20.87 -1.97
C PHE A 194 -9.84 20.49 -2.67
N CYS A 195 -9.90 19.68 -3.74
CA CYS A 195 -8.73 19.13 -4.45
C CYS A 195 -7.64 18.59 -3.50
N HIS A 196 -8.06 18.02 -2.37
CA HIS A 196 -7.13 17.56 -1.34
C HIS A 196 -7.06 16.04 -1.37
N PHE A 197 -5.84 15.49 -1.29
CA PHE A 197 -5.65 14.08 -1.09
C PHE A 197 -5.67 13.78 0.41
N VAL A 198 -6.59 12.91 0.82
CA VAL A 198 -6.52 12.27 2.13
C VAL A 198 -5.81 10.95 1.94
N TRP A 199 -4.67 10.79 2.60
CA TRP A 199 -3.98 9.52 2.71
C TRP A 199 -3.68 9.29 4.18
N VAL A 200 -4.21 8.22 4.73
CA VAL A 200 -4.08 7.86 6.14
C VAL A 200 -3.86 6.37 6.28
N GLY A 201 -3.33 5.94 7.43
CA GLY A 201 -3.16 4.51 7.71
C GLY A 201 -3.31 4.14 9.17
N PHE A 202 -3.84 2.95 9.41
CA PHE A 202 -4.17 2.42 10.74
C PHE A 202 -3.88 0.93 10.81
N ASP A 203 -3.58 0.44 11.99
CA ASP A 203 -3.56 -1.00 12.22
C ASP A 203 -4.97 -1.59 12.19
N ALA A 204 -5.06 -2.89 11.94
CA ALA A 204 -6.32 -3.60 11.80
C ALA A 204 -7.20 -3.51 13.07
N GLU A 205 -6.60 -3.46 14.25
CA GLU A 205 -7.34 -3.40 15.52
C GLU A 205 -8.01 -2.04 15.69
N THR A 206 -7.28 -0.95 15.44
CA THR A 206 -7.84 0.42 15.44
C THR A 206 -8.98 0.56 14.41
N THR A 207 -8.85 -0.08 13.25
CA THR A 207 -9.87 -0.05 12.18
C THR A 207 -11.16 -0.78 12.57
N VAL A 208 -11.08 -1.80 13.43
CA VAL A 208 -12.26 -2.51 13.96
C VAL A 208 -12.90 -1.76 15.12
N GLN A 209 -12.08 -1.16 15.99
CA GLN A 209 -12.55 -0.42 17.16
C GLN A 209 -13.27 0.88 16.79
N HIS A 210 -12.82 1.55 15.72
CA HIS A 210 -13.38 2.82 15.27
C HIS A 210 -13.99 2.66 13.89
N SER A 211 -15.19 3.22 13.65
CA SER A 211 -15.70 3.40 12.28
C SER A 211 -14.91 4.51 11.58
N ILE A 212 -13.71 4.16 11.10
CA ILE A 212 -12.78 5.09 10.47
C ILE A 212 -13.33 5.44 9.09
N PHE A 213 -13.63 6.73 8.92
CA PHE A 213 -14.01 7.27 7.63
C PHE A 213 -13.01 8.32 7.15
N PRO A 214 -12.60 8.31 5.86
CA PRO A 214 -11.60 9.22 5.31
C PRO A 214 -11.91 10.71 5.54
N TRP A 215 -13.18 11.10 5.53
CA TRP A 215 -13.60 12.48 5.75
C TRP A 215 -13.26 13.02 7.15
N LEU A 216 -13.10 12.15 8.15
CA LEU A 216 -12.68 12.55 9.49
C LEU A 216 -11.24 13.12 9.52
N PHE A 217 -10.45 12.86 8.48
CA PHE A 217 -9.04 13.27 8.38
C PHE A 217 -8.81 14.45 7.43
N LEU A 218 -9.88 15.09 6.95
CA LEU A 218 -9.77 16.37 6.27
C LEU A 218 -9.29 17.44 7.28
N ARG A 219 -7.98 17.67 7.29
CA ARG A 219 -7.34 18.77 8.01
C ARG A 219 -7.47 20.04 7.19
N THR A 220 -8.65 20.66 7.22
CA THR A 220 -8.62 22.12 7.14
C THR A 220 -9.45 22.67 8.29
N ASP A 221 -8.80 23.42 9.18
CA ASP A 221 -9.47 24.19 10.24
C ASP A 221 -10.48 25.18 9.64
N LYS A 222 -10.36 25.46 8.33
CA LYS A 222 -11.27 26.29 7.55
C LYS A 222 -12.43 25.53 6.90
N SER A 223 -12.39 24.21 6.67
CA SER A 223 -13.49 23.43 6.05
C SER A 223 -14.33 22.61 7.03
N ARG A 224 -14.09 22.76 8.34
CA ARG A 224 -14.96 22.19 9.39
C ARG A 224 -16.03 23.17 9.86
N THR A 225 -16.22 24.28 9.15
CA THR A 225 -17.39 25.11 9.36
C THR A 225 -18.63 24.34 8.88
N SER A 226 -19.78 24.57 9.52
CA SER A 226 -21.05 23.99 9.08
C SER A 226 -21.35 24.29 7.60
N GLN A 227 -20.84 25.41 7.08
CA GLN A 227 -20.98 25.80 5.68
C GLN A 227 -20.21 24.88 4.74
N ASP A 228 -19.01 24.43 5.09
CA ASP A 228 -18.21 23.59 4.20
C ASP A 228 -18.65 22.12 4.24
N VAL A 229 -19.15 21.66 5.39
CA VAL A 229 -19.88 20.39 5.47
C VAL A 229 -21.12 20.44 4.58
N TYR A 230 -21.89 21.53 4.62
CA TYR A 230 -23.08 21.70 3.77
C TYR A 230 -22.73 21.77 2.28
N LYS A 231 -21.66 22.48 1.89
CA LYS A 231 -21.14 22.51 0.52
C LYS A 231 -20.68 21.13 0.06
N ALA A 232 -19.99 20.38 0.92
CA ALA A 232 -19.59 19.01 0.61
C ALA A 232 -20.80 18.08 0.45
N SER A 233 -21.82 18.20 1.31
CA SER A 233 -23.06 17.42 1.21
C SER A 233 -23.85 17.75 -0.07
N ILE A 234 -23.93 19.03 -0.46
CA ILE A 234 -24.55 19.43 -1.74
C ILE A 234 -23.76 18.89 -2.91
N ALA A 235 -22.44 19.05 -2.91
CA ALA A 235 -21.58 18.53 -3.98
C ALA A 235 -21.71 17.01 -4.12
N MET A 236 -21.85 16.26 -3.02
CA MET A 236 -22.10 14.82 -3.03
C MET A 236 -23.51 14.49 -3.55
N ALA A 237 -24.53 15.26 -3.16
CA ALA A 237 -25.90 15.06 -3.63
C ALA A 237 -26.01 15.29 -5.15
N ASP A 238 -25.38 16.35 -5.67
CA ASP A 238 -25.33 16.64 -7.11
C ASP A 238 -24.62 15.53 -7.89
N LEU A 239 -23.59 14.91 -7.31
CA LEU A 239 -22.84 13.82 -7.94
C LEU A 239 -23.59 12.47 -7.94
N ILE A 240 -24.56 12.29 -7.04
CA ILE A 240 -25.41 11.10 -6.95
C ILE A 240 -26.64 11.24 -7.87
N VAL A 241 -27.13 12.46 -8.05
CA VAL A 241 -28.36 12.75 -8.81
C VAL A 241 -28.08 13.13 -10.27
N GLY A 242 -26.90 13.69 -10.59
CA GLY A 242 -26.47 14.05 -11.94
C GLY A 242 -25.90 12.87 -12.73
#